data_AF-A0A847XTT2-F1
#
_entry.id   AF-A0A847XTT2-F1
#
_cell.length_a   1.000
_cell.length_b   1.000
_cell.length_c   1.000
_cell.angle_alpha   90.00
_cell.angle_beta   90.00
_cell.angle_gamma   90.00
#
_symmetry.space_group_name_H-M   'P 1'
#
loop_
_entity.id
_entity.type
_entity.pdbx_description
1 polymer ?
#
loop_
_entity_poly.entity_id
_entity_poly.type
_entity_poly.pdbx_seq_one_letter_code
_entity_poly.pdbx_strand_id
1 'polypeptide(L)'
;NRILNMIVEAPGEFIYTINTGASEGLTDTLPALVNTNVSKAFLYGFDFGFQYNFYSDFVVFGTGSYVRGKDTRADMNLPQIPPLSGRLGLRYTHNRIGAAEITLIGAAAQNKIAAGETETGGYARLDLGLSSTSISLGAVRLQIFAGIDNITDRSYTSHLSTNRGSISVEPGRNVYLRMNLAF
;
A
#
# COMPACT_ATOMS: atom_id res chain seq x y z
N ASN A 1 3.95 21.47 -2.32
CA ASN A 1 4.19 21.74 -0.89
C ASN A 1 5.70 21.87 -0.64
N ARG A 2 6.15 22.95 0.00
CA ARG A 2 7.56 23.16 0.36
C ARG A 2 7.68 23.01 1.87
N ILE A 3 8.50 22.08 2.33
CA ILE A 3 8.68 21.75 3.73
C ILE A 3 10.13 22.02 4.11
N LEU A 4 10.32 22.73 5.22
CA LEU A 4 11.64 23.01 5.79
C LEU A 4 11.86 22.09 6.98
N ASN A 5 13.09 21.61 7.13
CA ASN A 5 13.51 20.73 8.23
C ASN A 5 12.68 19.44 8.37
N MET A 6 12.49 18.72 7.26
CA MET A 6 11.78 17.44 7.26
C MET A 6 12.69 16.34 7.83
N ILE A 7 12.21 15.56 8.79
CA ILE A 7 12.93 14.38 9.28
C ILE A 7 12.63 13.21 8.33
N VAL A 8 13.67 12.53 7.87
CA VAL A 8 13.58 11.34 7.02
C VAL A 8 14.51 10.24 7.53
N GLU A 9 14.20 8.99 7.22
CA GLU A 9 15.07 7.85 7.48
C GLU A 9 16.14 7.75 6.38
N ALA A 10 17.41 7.67 6.76
CA ALA A 10 18.53 7.46 5.84
C ALA A 10 19.45 6.33 6.35
N PRO A 11 20.21 5.67 5.46
CA PRO A 11 21.19 4.67 5.86
C PRO A 11 22.23 5.26 6.83
N GLY A 12 22.48 4.54 7.92
CA GLY A 12 23.49 4.85 8.92
C GLY A 12 23.89 3.60 9.71
N GLU A 13 24.49 3.81 10.86
CA GLU A 13 25.00 2.73 11.71
C GLU A 13 24.43 2.87 13.13
N PHE A 14 23.94 1.76 13.68
CA PHE A 14 23.61 1.62 15.09
C PHE A 14 24.82 1.08 15.82
N ILE A 15 25.36 1.91 16.71
CA ILE A 15 26.53 1.59 17.51
C ILE A 15 26.05 1.04 18.86
N TYR A 16 26.51 -0.16 19.22
CA TYR A 16 26.18 -0.78 20.50
C TYR A 16 27.42 -1.29 21.22
N THR A 17 27.36 -1.28 22.55
CA THR A 17 28.43 -1.77 23.41
C THR A 17 28.05 -3.14 23.96
N ILE A 18 28.96 -4.10 23.84
CA ILE A 18 28.80 -5.42 24.45
C ILE A 18 28.99 -5.25 25.96
N ASN A 19 27.96 -5.58 26.74
CA ASN A 19 27.94 -5.40 28.20
C ASN A 19 28.11 -6.73 28.97
N THR A 20 28.53 -7.81 28.30
CA THR A 20 28.63 -9.15 28.91
C THR A 20 29.78 -9.97 28.32
N GLY A 21 30.54 -10.67 29.18
CA GLY A 21 31.54 -11.67 28.79
C GLY A 21 32.95 -11.10 28.54
N ALA A 22 33.83 -11.90 27.91
CA ALA A 22 35.23 -11.52 27.65
C ALA A 22 35.42 -10.34 26.66
N SER A 23 34.34 -9.91 26.01
CA SER A 23 34.31 -8.78 25.08
C SER A 23 33.54 -7.58 25.65
N GLU A 24 33.34 -7.54 26.97
CA GLU A 24 32.73 -6.41 27.66
C GLU A 24 33.49 -5.10 27.37
N GLY A 25 32.76 -4.07 26.96
CA GLY A 25 33.31 -2.78 26.55
C GLY A 25 33.69 -2.67 25.07
N LEU A 26 33.61 -3.74 24.28
CA LEU A 26 33.80 -3.66 22.83
C LEU A 26 32.59 -2.96 22.19
N THR A 27 32.87 -2.02 21.30
CA THR A 27 31.86 -1.35 20.48
C THR A 27 31.74 -2.08 19.14
N ASP A 28 30.52 -2.39 18.73
CA ASP A 28 30.22 -2.98 17.43
C ASP A 28 29.12 -2.16 16.70
N THR A 29 29.05 -2.32 15.38
CA THR A 29 28.20 -1.51 14.50
C THR A 29 27.32 -2.38 13.64
N LEU A 30 26.02 -2.08 13.62
CA LEU A 30 25.06 -2.72 12.73
C LEU A 30 24.50 -1.68 11.75
N PRO A 31 24.30 -2.03 10.47
CA PRO A 31 23.57 -1.18 9.54
C PRO A 31 22.18 -0.88 10.08
N ALA A 32 21.81 0.39 10.14
CA ALA A 32 20.51 0.83 10.64
C ALA A 32 20.01 2.04 9.85
N LEU A 33 18.69 2.27 9.92
CA LEU A 33 18.11 3.53 9.47
C LEU A 33 18.22 4.54 10.60
N VAL A 34 18.77 5.71 10.31
CA VAL A 34 18.91 6.83 11.25
C VAL A 34 18.08 8.02 10.78
N ASN A 35 17.50 8.74 11.72
CA ASN A 35 16.74 9.96 11.42
C ASN A 35 17.72 11.08 11.03
N THR A 36 17.58 11.59 9.82
CA THR A 36 18.33 12.73 9.31
C THR A 36 17.41 13.88 8.94
N ASN A 37 17.96 15.09 8.93
CA ASN A 37 17.20 16.31 8.65
C ASN A 37 17.43 16.76 7.20
N VAL A 38 16.35 16.77 6.42
CA VAL A 38 16.27 17.37 5.09
C VAL A 38 15.85 18.83 5.20
N SER A 39 16.82 19.71 4.95
CA SER A 39 16.64 21.16 5.11
C SER A 39 15.58 21.78 4.18
N LYS A 40 15.44 21.29 2.94
CA LYS A 40 14.49 21.81 1.95
C LYS A 40 13.86 20.68 1.12
N ALA A 41 12.75 20.16 1.61
CA ALA A 41 11.94 19.18 0.90
C ALA A 41 10.89 19.86 0.00
N PHE A 42 10.74 19.36 -1.22
CA PHE A 42 9.66 19.73 -2.13
C PHE A 42 8.87 18.50 -2.52
N LEU A 43 7.58 18.50 -2.15
CA LEU A 43 6.64 17.45 -2.50
C LEU A 43 5.55 18.02 -3.39
N TYR A 44 5.25 17.34 -4.48
CA TYR A 44 4.11 17.64 -5.32
C TYR A 44 3.47 16.35 -5.81
N GLY A 45 2.19 16.41 -6.11
CA GLY A 45 1.42 15.23 -6.43
C GLY A 45 0.00 15.59 -6.78
N PHE A 46 -0.76 14.59 -7.18
CA PHE A 46 -2.19 14.71 -7.41
C PHE A 46 -2.88 13.44 -6.95
N ASP A 47 -4.10 13.62 -6.47
CA ASP A 47 -5.01 12.55 -6.10
C ASP A 47 -6.30 12.77 -6.87
N PHE A 48 -6.89 11.69 -7.38
CA PHE A 48 -8.18 11.75 -8.03
C PHE A 48 -9.02 10.53 -7.65
N GLY A 49 -10.33 10.75 -7.65
CA GLY A 49 -11.31 9.72 -7.41
C GLY A 49 -12.56 10.02 -8.22
N PHE A 50 -13.15 8.99 -8.83
CA PHE A 50 -14.43 9.11 -9.51
C PHE A 50 -15.29 7.89 -9.27
N GLN A 51 -16.59 8.10 -9.32
CA GLN A 51 -17.59 7.05 -9.30
C GLN A 51 -18.74 7.50 -10.20
N TYR A 52 -19.13 6.65 -11.13
CA TYR A 52 -20.14 6.96 -12.11
C TYR A 52 -21.06 5.76 -12.33
N ASN A 53 -22.36 5.98 -12.08
CA ASN A 53 -23.39 5.02 -12.45
C ASN A 53 -23.74 5.25 -13.92
N PHE A 54 -23.22 4.40 -14.81
CA PHE A 54 -23.41 4.57 -16.25
C PHE A 54 -24.63 3.84 -16.79
N TYR A 55 -25.14 2.83 -16.08
CA TYR A 55 -26.32 2.07 -16.51
C TYR A 55 -27.00 1.36 -15.35
N SER A 56 -28.17 1.84 -14.93
CA SER A 56 -29.01 1.29 -13.85
C SER A 56 -28.23 0.84 -12.61
N ASP A 57 -27.78 -0.40 -12.64
CA ASP A 57 -27.18 -1.16 -11.54
C ASP A 57 -25.65 -1.27 -11.66
N PHE A 58 -25.06 -0.71 -12.71
CA PHE A 58 -23.62 -0.74 -12.99
C PHE A 58 -22.95 0.58 -12.64
N VAL A 59 -21.93 0.47 -11.80
CA VAL A 59 -21.11 1.58 -11.33
C VAL A 59 -19.66 1.31 -11.71
N VAL A 60 -19.07 2.23 -12.46
CA VAL A 60 -17.62 2.29 -12.64
C VAL A 60 -17.04 3.23 -11.60
N PHE A 61 -15.94 2.86 -10.97
CA PHE A 61 -15.25 3.70 -10.00
C PHE A 61 -13.75 3.57 -10.14
N GLY A 62 -13.02 4.61 -9.77
CA GLY A 62 -11.57 4.58 -9.79
C GLY A 62 -10.97 5.60 -8.86
N THR A 63 -9.79 5.29 -8.35
CA THR A 63 -8.97 6.21 -7.56
C THR A 63 -7.53 6.09 -7.99
N GLY A 64 -6.79 7.19 -7.99
CA GLY A 64 -5.37 7.17 -8.25
C GLY A 64 -4.64 8.28 -7.50
N SER A 65 -3.38 8.03 -7.18
CA SER A 65 -2.52 8.94 -6.45
C SER A 65 -1.12 8.92 -7.05
N TYR A 66 -0.51 10.09 -7.14
CA TYR A 66 0.89 10.26 -7.53
C TYR A 66 1.55 11.26 -6.60
N VAL A 67 2.71 10.90 -6.06
CA VAL A 67 3.52 11.81 -5.25
C VAL A 67 4.96 11.80 -5.76
N ARG A 68 5.56 12.98 -5.77
CA ARG A 68 6.97 13.19 -6.05
C ARG A 68 7.59 14.00 -4.92
N GLY A 69 8.54 13.40 -4.22
CA GLY A 69 9.38 14.07 -3.23
C GLY A 69 10.81 14.25 -3.71
N LYS A 70 11.37 15.45 -3.48
CA LYS A 70 12.78 15.77 -3.70
C LYS A 70 13.35 16.60 -2.55
N ASP A 71 14.59 16.33 -2.16
CA ASP A 71 15.43 17.27 -1.44
C ASP A 71 16.02 18.26 -2.45
N THR A 72 15.55 19.51 -2.40
CA THR A 72 15.97 20.57 -3.34
C THR A 72 17.33 21.17 -3.00
N ARG A 73 17.90 20.89 -1.83
CA ARG A 73 19.25 21.33 -1.46
C ARG A 73 20.29 20.31 -1.87
N ALA A 74 20.02 19.03 -1.63
CA ALA A 74 20.93 17.93 -1.97
C ALA A 74 20.75 17.38 -3.40
N ASP A 75 19.70 17.82 -4.11
CA ASP A 75 19.27 17.29 -5.41
C ASP A 75 19.05 15.76 -5.41
N MET A 76 18.45 15.27 -4.32
CA MET A 76 18.19 13.84 -4.09
C MET A 76 16.69 13.54 -4.03
N ASN A 77 16.32 12.27 -4.22
CA ASN A 77 14.96 11.81 -3.97
C ASN A 77 14.72 11.70 -2.45
N LEU A 78 13.49 12.00 -2.02
CA LEU A 78 13.08 11.69 -0.64
C LEU A 78 12.76 10.19 -0.51
N PRO A 79 13.06 9.57 0.63
CA PRO A 79 12.68 8.19 0.90
C PRO A 79 11.17 8.05 1.10
N GLN A 80 10.66 6.83 0.97
CA GLN A 80 9.29 6.40 1.23
C GLN A 80 8.23 7.16 0.41
N ILE A 81 8.60 7.56 -0.81
CA ILE A 81 7.65 8.19 -1.74
C ILE A 81 6.95 7.10 -2.56
N PRO A 82 5.61 6.97 -2.47
CA PRO A 82 4.89 5.99 -3.26
C PRO A 82 4.99 6.29 -4.77
N PRO A 83 5.06 5.25 -5.63
CA PRO A 83 4.88 5.44 -7.07
C PRO A 83 3.44 5.85 -7.38
N LEU A 84 3.18 6.16 -8.67
CA LEU A 84 1.82 6.29 -9.16
C LEU A 84 1.06 4.99 -8.86
N SER A 85 -0.01 5.06 -8.10
CA SER A 85 -0.82 3.90 -7.73
C SER A 85 -2.30 4.20 -7.90
N GLY A 86 -3.10 3.16 -8.03
CA GLY A 86 -4.53 3.32 -8.17
C GLY A 86 -5.31 2.03 -8.26
N ARG A 87 -6.62 2.19 -8.34
CA ARG A 87 -7.56 1.12 -8.61
C ARG A 87 -8.65 1.59 -9.56
N LEU A 88 -9.13 0.67 -10.37
CA LEU A 88 -10.25 0.86 -11.28
C LEU A 88 -11.16 -0.35 -11.13
N GLY A 89 -12.44 -0.15 -10.89
CA GLY A 89 -13.37 -1.22 -10.67
C GLY A 89 -14.72 -1.01 -11.33
N LEU A 90 -15.39 -2.13 -11.56
CA LEU A 90 -16.75 -2.21 -12.04
C LEU A 90 -17.57 -2.97 -10.99
N ARG A 91 -18.64 -2.35 -10.52
CA ARG A 91 -19.58 -2.92 -9.57
C ARG A 91 -20.95 -3.05 -10.20
N TYR A 92 -21.53 -4.24 -10.14
CA TYR A 92 -22.92 -4.50 -10.46
C TYR A 92 -23.70 -4.75 -9.17
N THR A 93 -24.81 -4.03 -8.96
CA THR A 93 -25.62 -4.13 -7.73
C THR A 93 -27.05 -4.51 -8.06
N HIS A 94 -27.49 -5.69 -7.60
CA HIS A 94 -28.86 -6.14 -7.73
C HIS A 94 -29.59 -6.10 -6.39
N ASN A 95 -30.67 -5.32 -6.31
CA ASN A 95 -31.39 -4.98 -5.07
C ASN A 95 -31.88 -6.18 -4.23
N ARG A 96 -32.08 -7.37 -4.83
CA ARG A 96 -32.58 -8.57 -4.11
C ARG A 96 -31.51 -9.60 -3.79
N ILE A 97 -30.35 -9.54 -4.44
CA ILE A 97 -29.32 -10.59 -4.35
C ILE A 97 -28.08 -10.04 -3.67
N GLY A 98 -27.61 -8.85 -4.09
CA GLY A 98 -26.39 -8.25 -3.59
C GLY A 98 -25.60 -7.56 -4.69
N ALA A 99 -24.29 -7.46 -4.51
CA ALA A 99 -23.38 -6.83 -5.46
C ALA A 99 -22.21 -7.75 -5.83
N ALA A 100 -21.75 -7.61 -7.06
CA ALA A 100 -20.52 -8.19 -7.57
C ALA A 100 -19.60 -7.06 -8.02
N GLU A 101 -18.31 -7.18 -7.71
CA GLU A 101 -17.30 -6.18 -8.01
C GLU A 101 -16.05 -6.84 -8.55
N ILE A 102 -15.55 -6.32 -9.67
CA ILE A 102 -14.23 -6.65 -10.19
C ILE A 102 -13.36 -5.40 -10.15
N THR A 103 -12.17 -5.52 -9.57
CA THR A 103 -11.29 -4.37 -9.32
C THR A 103 -9.88 -4.68 -9.80
N LEU A 104 -9.37 -3.86 -10.70
CA LEU A 104 -7.95 -3.81 -11.08
C LEU A 104 -7.23 -2.86 -10.11
N ILE A 105 -6.24 -3.37 -9.39
CA ILE A 105 -5.39 -2.58 -8.48
C ILE A 105 -3.96 -2.63 -9.00
N GLY A 106 -3.26 -1.50 -9.03
CA GLY A 106 -1.89 -1.49 -9.49
C GLY A 106 -1.07 -0.28 -9.07
N ALA A 107 0.22 -0.42 -9.28
CA ALA A 107 1.20 0.64 -9.11
C ALA A 107 2.19 0.61 -10.26
N ALA A 108 2.65 1.79 -10.68
CA ALA A 108 3.76 1.94 -11.61
C ALA A 108 5.08 1.52 -10.94
N ALA A 109 6.10 1.30 -11.76
CA ALA A 109 7.45 1.07 -11.24
C ALA A 109 7.94 2.29 -10.46
N GLN A 110 8.63 2.04 -9.34
CA GLN A 110 9.34 3.09 -8.61
C GLN A 110 10.83 2.99 -8.89
N ASN A 111 11.32 3.97 -9.63
CA ASN A 111 12.74 4.15 -9.97
C ASN A 111 13.33 5.44 -9.36
N LYS A 112 12.54 6.20 -8.61
CA LYS A 112 12.95 7.47 -8.00
C LYS A 112 13.20 7.29 -6.51
N ILE A 113 14.14 6.42 -6.20
CA ILE A 113 14.46 5.94 -4.85
C ILE A 113 15.50 6.83 -4.15
N ALA A 114 15.47 6.85 -2.83
CA ALA A 114 16.51 7.40 -1.98
C ALA A 114 17.63 6.37 -1.73
N ALA A 115 18.72 6.80 -1.09
CA ALA A 115 19.79 5.90 -0.71
C ALA A 115 19.27 4.84 0.30
N GLY A 116 19.60 3.57 0.09
CA GLY A 116 19.15 2.46 0.94
C GLY A 116 17.80 1.86 0.57
N GLU A 117 17.11 2.42 -0.43
CA GLU A 117 15.91 1.83 -1.02
C GLU A 117 16.25 0.99 -2.25
N THR A 118 15.37 0.05 -2.58
CA THR A 118 15.48 -0.77 -3.79
C THR A 118 14.40 -0.35 -4.77
N GLU A 119 14.74 -0.28 -6.06
CA GLU A 119 13.76 -0.08 -7.12
C GLU A 119 12.72 -1.20 -7.09
N THR A 120 11.47 -0.85 -7.39
CA THR A 120 10.38 -1.84 -7.43
C THR A 120 9.68 -1.80 -8.78
N GLY A 121 9.42 -2.98 -9.32
CA GLY A 121 8.68 -3.13 -10.56
C GLY A 121 7.22 -2.71 -10.41
N GLY A 122 6.62 -2.24 -11.50
CA GLY A 122 5.19 -1.99 -11.54
C GLY A 122 4.40 -3.29 -11.51
N TYR A 123 3.21 -3.24 -10.93
CA TYR A 123 2.31 -4.39 -10.88
C TYR A 123 0.87 -3.98 -11.13
N ALA A 124 0.08 -4.96 -11.56
CA ALA A 124 -1.35 -4.87 -11.65
C ALA A 124 -1.94 -6.23 -11.27
N ARG A 125 -2.88 -6.22 -10.33
CA ARG A 125 -3.59 -7.40 -9.83
C ARG A 125 -5.09 -7.19 -10.00
N LEU A 126 -5.80 -8.30 -10.12
CA LEU A 126 -7.25 -8.33 -10.30
C LEU A 126 -7.90 -8.99 -9.09
N ASP A 127 -8.88 -8.32 -8.51
CA ASP A 127 -9.64 -8.79 -7.35
C ASP A 127 -11.11 -8.93 -7.73
N LEU A 128 -11.77 -9.94 -7.17
CA LEU A 128 -13.21 -10.19 -7.32
C LEU A 128 -13.85 -10.23 -5.94
N GLY A 129 -14.88 -9.41 -5.75
CA GLY A 129 -15.67 -9.36 -4.53
C GLY A 129 -17.15 -9.63 -4.81
N LEU A 130 -17.78 -10.41 -3.94
CA LEU A 130 -19.21 -10.64 -3.90
C LEU A 130 -19.71 -10.22 -2.51
N SER A 131 -20.86 -9.56 -2.47
CA SER A 131 -21.57 -9.25 -1.23
C SER A 131 -23.05 -9.55 -1.39
N SER A 132 -23.67 -10.20 -0.42
CA SER A 132 -25.12 -10.39 -0.41
C SER A 132 -25.83 -9.11 0.05
N THR A 133 -27.12 -9.01 -0.26
CA THR A 133 -28.01 -8.14 0.52
C THR A 133 -28.11 -8.63 1.96
N SER A 134 -28.59 -7.76 2.84
CA SER A 134 -28.89 -8.14 4.22
C SER A 134 -30.09 -9.09 4.24
N ILE A 135 -29.88 -10.29 4.78
CA ILE A 135 -30.88 -11.34 4.93
C ILE A 135 -31.47 -11.23 6.34
N SER A 136 -32.77 -11.00 6.44
CA SER A 136 -33.48 -10.90 7.72
C SER A 136 -33.78 -12.30 8.27
N LEU A 137 -33.22 -12.63 9.44
CA LEU A 137 -33.40 -13.87 10.17
C LEU A 137 -34.09 -13.59 11.52
N GLY A 138 -35.25 -12.92 11.48
CA GLY A 138 -35.95 -12.47 12.68
C GLY A 138 -35.26 -11.29 13.36
N ALA A 139 -34.79 -11.48 14.59
CA ALA A 139 -34.06 -10.46 15.37
C ALA A 139 -32.63 -10.19 14.85
N VAL A 140 -32.15 -10.99 13.90
CA VAL A 140 -30.78 -10.88 13.38
C VAL A 140 -30.80 -10.55 11.89
N ARG A 141 -29.87 -9.70 11.46
CA ARG A 141 -29.58 -9.44 10.04
C ARG A 141 -28.22 -10.03 9.68
N LEU A 142 -28.20 -10.92 8.69
CA LEU A 142 -26.99 -11.55 8.17
C LEU A 142 -26.59 -10.90 6.84
N GLN A 143 -25.30 -10.60 6.67
CA GLN A 143 -24.73 -10.24 5.38
C GLN A 143 -23.49 -11.09 5.11
N ILE A 144 -23.41 -11.64 3.90
CA ILE A 144 -22.32 -12.54 3.48
C ILE A 144 -21.45 -11.80 2.47
N PHE A 145 -20.15 -11.98 2.58
CA PHE A 145 -19.15 -11.49 1.64
C PHE A 145 -18.23 -12.62 1.26
N ALA A 146 -17.91 -12.75 -0.02
CA ALA A 146 -16.92 -13.69 -0.49
C ALA A 146 -16.04 -13.00 -1.54
N GLY A 147 -14.86 -13.53 -1.80
CA GLY A 147 -14.03 -12.96 -2.83
C GLY A 147 -12.72 -13.68 -3.03
N ILE A 148 -12.02 -13.24 -4.06
CA ILE A 148 -10.71 -13.71 -4.46
C ILE A 148 -9.86 -12.47 -4.71
N ASP A 149 -8.85 -12.25 -3.87
CA ASP A 149 -7.81 -11.26 -4.13
C ASP A 149 -6.74 -11.90 -5.02
N ASN A 150 -6.19 -11.11 -5.94
CA ASN A 150 -5.13 -11.52 -6.85
C ASN A 150 -5.51 -12.80 -7.62
N ILE A 151 -6.61 -12.75 -8.36
CA ILE A 151 -7.16 -13.88 -9.16
C ILE A 151 -6.08 -14.49 -10.05
N THR A 152 -5.20 -13.65 -10.61
CA THR A 152 -4.12 -14.03 -11.52
C THR A 152 -2.89 -14.61 -10.82
N ASP A 153 -2.88 -14.69 -9.48
CA ASP A 153 -1.76 -15.21 -8.67
C ASP A 153 -0.43 -14.50 -8.95
N ARG A 154 -0.50 -13.19 -9.19
CA ARG A 154 0.66 -12.40 -9.56
C ARG A 154 1.56 -12.21 -8.35
N SER A 155 2.82 -12.59 -8.47
CA SER A 155 3.86 -12.19 -7.51
C SER A 155 4.20 -10.71 -7.74
N TYR A 156 4.14 -9.91 -6.68
CA TYR A 156 4.44 -8.47 -6.74
C TYR A 156 5.03 -7.97 -5.43
N THR A 157 5.68 -6.82 -5.50
CA THR A 157 6.29 -6.14 -4.36
C THR A 157 5.70 -4.74 -4.28
N SER A 158 5.14 -4.37 -3.13
CA SER A 158 4.72 -3.00 -2.89
C SER A 158 5.92 -2.17 -2.41
N HIS A 159 6.15 -1.02 -3.05
CA HIS A 159 7.30 -0.16 -2.74
C HIS A 159 7.34 0.31 -1.28
N LEU A 160 6.17 0.50 -0.67
CA LEU A 160 6.03 0.95 0.72
C LEU A 160 5.91 -0.21 1.72
N SER A 161 6.02 -1.46 1.27
CA SER A 161 6.00 -2.64 2.14
C SER A 161 7.35 -2.78 2.83
N THR A 162 7.58 -1.99 3.86
CA THR A 162 8.83 -1.96 4.64
C THR A 162 8.88 -3.06 5.68
N ASN A 163 8.64 -4.31 5.28
CA ASN A 163 8.85 -5.48 6.15
C ASN A 163 10.33 -5.86 6.26
N ARG A 164 11.17 -4.87 6.61
CA ARG A 164 12.55 -5.00 7.08
C ARG A 164 13.38 -6.04 6.30
N GLY A 165 13.32 -6.00 4.97
CA GLY A 165 14.08 -6.90 4.09
C GLY A 165 13.72 -8.39 4.17
N SER A 166 12.72 -8.79 4.96
CA SER A 166 12.39 -10.20 5.22
C SER A 166 11.22 -10.70 4.38
N ILE A 167 10.32 -9.81 3.93
CA ILE A 167 9.21 -10.17 3.05
C ILE A 167 9.25 -9.23 1.85
N SER A 168 9.80 -9.74 0.74
CA SER A 168 9.94 -9.00 -0.52
C SER A 168 8.71 -9.16 -1.42
N VAL A 169 7.88 -10.17 -1.18
CA VAL A 169 6.76 -10.54 -2.05
C VAL A 169 5.46 -10.50 -1.27
N GLU A 170 4.47 -9.81 -1.83
CA GLU A 170 3.12 -9.71 -1.30
C GLU A 170 2.36 -11.04 -1.47
N PRO A 171 1.28 -11.28 -0.68
CA PRO A 171 0.49 -12.49 -0.82
C PRO A 171 0.01 -12.74 -2.26
N GLY A 172 0.10 -14.01 -2.68
CA GLY A 172 -0.43 -14.50 -3.95
C GLY A 172 -1.96 -14.50 -3.98
N ARG A 173 -2.57 -15.52 -4.59
CA ARG A 173 -4.03 -15.65 -4.61
C ARG A 173 -4.59 -15.93 -3.22
N ASN A 174 -5.54 -15.10 -2.76
CA ASN A 174 -6.22 -15.27 -1.48
C ASN A 174 -7.73 -15.43 -1.71
N VAL A 175 -8.36 -16.43 -1.10
CA VAL A 175 -9.81 -16.68 -1.18
C VAL A 175 -10.40 -16.50 0.21
N TYR A 176 -11.47 -15.72 0.32
CA TYR A 176 -12.07 -15.41 1.62
C TYR A 176 -13.60 -15.54 1.62
N LEU A 177 -14.12 -15.80 2.82
CA LEU A 177 -15.53 -15.73 3.17
C LEU A 177 -15.65 -14.96 4.49
N ARG A 178 -16.54 -13.97 4.53
CA ARG A 178 -16.81 -13.14 5.71
C ARG A 178 -18.31 -13.04 5.93
N MET A 179 -18.72 -13.08 7.18
CA MET A 179 -20.12 -12.90 7.59
C MET A 179 -20.22 -11.74 8.56
N ASN A 180 -21.26 -10.92 8.40
CA ASN A 180 -21.61 -9.85 9.32
C ASN A 180 -22.99 -10.13 9.92
N LEU A 181 -23.09 -10.10 11.25
CA LEU A 181 -24.31 -10.34 12.02
C LEU A 181 -24.64 -9.07 12.80
N ALA A 182 -25.80 -8.49 12.56
CA ALA A 182 -26.32 -7.36 13.31
C ALA A 182 -27.56 -7.79 14.11
N PHE A 183 -27.62 -7.40 15.38
CA PHE A 183 -28.69 -7.70 16.35
C PHE A 183 -29.53 -6.43 16.62
#